data_AF-A0AAU3XYZ9-F1
#
_entry.id   AF-A0AAU3XYZ9-F1
#
_cell.length_a   1.000
_cell.length_b   1.000
_cell.length_c   1.000
_cell.angle_alpha   90.00
_cell.angle_beta   90.00
_cell.angle_gamma   90.00
#
_symmetry.space_group_name_H-M   'P 1'
#
loop_
_entity.id
_entity.type
_entity.pdbx_description
1 polymer ?
#
loop_
_entity_poly.entity_id
_entity_poly.type
_entity_poly.pdbx_seq_one_letter_code
_entity_poly.pdbx_strand_id
1 'polypeptide(L)'
;MENLELVVAVAAAVLVTGWTVRRTGLSEPLLLLGAGCLMGMTPPFDAVTLSPETVLLLFLPALLYWEALTSSVREIRHNLRTIALQSTVLVLATALAVAAVAHAFGYPWPLALVLGAVLAPTDAAAVAAVARAMPRRILTVLRTESLLNDGTALVLLAVAIEVVAEDVPFSWAGTSVRFIESYVGGIAIGVAVALLLRWVRRRLDDPLLHSVLSVATPFFAFLPAELLHVSGVLAVVTCGLVSSRYGPRVIRPDARVQASAFWEVTSHLLNSALFVLVGMQLPAAVRALTSTDLLQAVAVALAVSAAVVGTRFLWFYSVPYAVRLVDRRPVQKARRIGALQRLPLAWAGMRGAISLAAALTIPAVTAEGRPVDHRDAIVFTTVVVIVVTLAVLGPTLPAVVRWARSDADDEQTAESVLAHRHLSAAALRALPALARRHGVEAGTVAQLERDISDRVHGGEAATRRSHSARQLEAALLRVKRQALTELRDAGHIDDIVLRGVQDVLDAEDVRLSLKAARMPMVTGAPNPEAVPPRSP
;
A
#
# COMPACT_ATOMS: atom_id res chain seq x y z
N MET A 1 -29.84 24.06 2.65
CA MET A 1 -30.38 22.79 3.18
C MET A 1 -29.86 21.61 2.35
N GLU A 2 -29.78 21.77 1.02
CA GLU A 2 -29.18 20.80 0.06
C GLU A 2 -27.82 20.20 0.49
N ASN A 3 -26.85 21.01 0.92
CA ASN A 3 -25.54 20.47 1.38
C ASN A 3 -25.64 19.61 2.65
N LEU A 4 -26.55 19.94 3.57
CA LEU A 4 -26.76 19.15 4.78
C LEU A 4 -27.49 17.85 4.45
N GLU A 5 -28.51 17.92 3.58
CA GLU A 5 -29.22 16.76 3.05
C GLU A 5 -28.27 15.80 2.34
N LEU A 6 -27.34 16.31 1.53
CA LEU A 6 -26.28 15.54 0.89
C LEU A 6 -25.40 14.83 1.90
N VAL A 7 -24.91 15.53 2.93
CA VAL A 7 -24.06 14.93 3.97
C VAL A 7 -24.80 13.83 4.72
N VAL A 8 -26.08 14.05 5.07
CA VAL A 8 -26.91 13.06 5.74
C VAL A 8 -27.19 11.86 4.83
N ALA A 9 -27.48 12.09 3.55
CA ALA A 9 -27.73 11.03 2.57
C ALA A 9 -26.49 10.17 2.33
N VAL A 10 -25.31 10.81 2.17
CA VAL A 10 -24.03 10.11 2.07
C VAL A 10 -23.77 9.29 3.33
N ALA A 11 -23.93 9.87 4.52
CA ALA A 11 -23.74 9.14 5.79
C ALA A 11 -24.71 7.94 5.92
N ALA A 12 -25.97 8.12 5.56
CA ALA A 12 -26.96 7.05 5.54
C ALA A 12 -26.58 5.95 4.55
N ALA A 13 -26.15 6.31 3.34
CA ALA A 13 -25.67 5.37 2.34
C ALA A 13 -24.49 4.54 2.86
N VAL A 14 -23.47 5.18 3.46
CA VAL A 14 -22.32 4.49 4.05
C VAL A 14 -22.74 3.50 5.14
N LEU A 15 -23.66 3.88 6.03
CA LEU A 15 -24.17 3.00 7.09
C LEU A 15 -24.93 1.80 6.53
N VAL A 16 -25.83 2.03 5.57
CA VAL A 16 -26.65 0.99 4.94
C VAL A 16 -25.78 0.02 4.14
N THR A 17 -24.83 0.53 3.34
CA THR A 17 -23.92 -0.32 2.57
C THR A 17 -23.01 -1.12 3.50
N GLY A 18 -22.44 -0.50 4.53
CA GLY A 18 -21.61 -1.20 5.52
C GLY A 18 -22.34 -2.35 6.23
N TRP A 19 -23.62 -2.15 6.56
CA TRP A 19 -24.49 -3.21 7.09
C TRP A 19 -24.75 -4.31 6.05
N THR A 20 -24.98 -3.93 4.80
CA THR A 20 -25.31 -4.84 3.69
C THR A 20 -24.11 -5.70 3.26
N VAL A 21 -22.90 -5.14 3.27
CA VAL A 21 -21.64 -5.86 2.95
C VAL A 21 -21.48 -7.09 3.84
N ARG A 22 -21.80 -6.96 5.14
CA ARG A 22 -21.71 -8.07 6.10
C ARG A 22 -22.68 -9.21 5.81
N ARG A 23 -23.80 -8.95 5.12
CA ARG A 23 -24.81 -9.96 4.78
C ARG A 23 -24.64 -10.58 3.40
N THR A 24 -24.26 -9.78 2.42
CA THR A 24 -24.23 -10.20 1.01
C THR A 24 -22.84 -10.64 0.53
N GLY A 25 -21.79 -10.23 1.24
CA GLY A 25 -20.40 -10.49 0.82
C GLY A 25 -19.94 -9.69 -0.41
N LEU A 26 -20.79 -8.79 -0.94
CA LEU A 26 -20.47 -7.92 -2.06
C LEU A 26 -19.37 -6.90 -1.72
N SER A 27 -18.74 -6.34 -2.76
CA SER A 27 -17.75 -5.28 -2.63
C SER A 27 -18.40 -4.01 -2.11
N GLU A 28 -17.84 -3.44 -1.03
CA GLU A 28 -18.29 -2.16 -0.48
C GLU A 28 -18.24 -1.02 -1.52
N PRO A 29 -17.13 -0.79 -2.26
CA PRO A 29 -17.09 0.18 -3.36
C PRO A 29 -18.22 0.04 -4.39
N LEU A 30 -18.58 -1.20 -4.78
CA LEU A 30 -19.66 -1.42 -5.75
C LEU A 30 -21.03 -1.06 -5.19
N LEU A 31 -21.27 -1.39 -3.91
CA LEU A 31 -22.53 -1.05 -3.24
C LEU A 31 -22.67 0.47 -3.05
N LEU A 32 -21.59 1.16 -2.67
CA LEU A 32 -21.55 2.61 -2.53
C LEU A 32 -21.78 3.31 -3.87
N LEU A 33 -21.11 2.84 -4.94
CA LEU A 33 -21.28 3.35 -6.29
C LEU A 33 -22.72 3.16 -6.80
N GLY A 34 -23.29 1.97 -6.57
CA GLY A 34 -24.68 1.67 -6.92
C GLY A 34 -25.69 2.52 -6.14
N ALA A 35 -25.48 2.67 -4.83
CA ALA A 35 -26.31 3.55 -3.99
C ALA A 35 -26.23 5.01 -4.45
N GLY A 36 -25.03 5.50 -4.77
CA GLY A 36 -24.81 6.81 -5.37
C GLY A 36 -25.58 6.98 -6.68
N CYS A 37 -25.49 6.00 -7.59
CA CYS A 37 -26.18 6.02 -8.87
C CYS A 37 -27.71 6.11 -8.70
N LEU A 38 -28.28 5.28 -7.82
CA LEU A 38 -29.71 5.33 -7.49
C LEU A 38 -30.11 6.69 -6.90
N MET A 39 -29.29 7.28 -6.03
CA MET A 39 -29.53 8.62 -5.50
C MET A 39 -29.49 9.68 -6.61
N GLY A 40 -28.48 9.67 -7.49
CA GLY A 40 -28.33 10.62 -8.59
C GLY A 40 -29.42 10.54 -9.69
N MET A 41 -30.28 9.53 -9.64
CA MET A 41 -31.48 9.42 -10.49
C MET A 41 -32.70 10.12 -9.87
N THR A 42 -32.64 10.53 -8.61
CA THR A 42 -33.76 11.18 -7.92
C THR A 42 -33.63 12.71 -7.93
N PRO A 43 -34.74 13.47 -8.06
CA PRO A 43 -34.71 14.93 -8.16
C PRO A 43 -33.96 15.70 -7.05
N PRO A 44 -33.92 15.24 -5.78
CA PRO A 44 -33.13 15.94 -4.75
C PRO A 44 -31.62 15.94 -5.00
N PHE A 45 -31.14 15.03 -5.85
CA PHE A 45 -29.72 14.71 -5.99
C PHE A 45 -29.23 14.69 -7.44
N ASP A 46 -30.10 14.90 -8.43
CA ASP A 46 -29.79 14.81 -9.86
C ASP A 46 -28.93 15.98 -10.38
N ALA A 47 -28.90 17.09 -9.64
CA ALA A 47 -28.09 18.28 -9.86
C ALA A 47 -26.81 18.33 -8.99
N VAL A 48 -26.55 17.31 -8.17
CA VAL A 48 -25.35 17.30 -7.31
C VAL A 48 -24.10 17.16 -8.18
N THR A 49 -23.27 18.21 -8.15
CA THR A 49 -21.97 18.23 -8.80
C THR A 49 -20.86 18.26 -7.76
N LEU A 50 -19.86 17.41 -7.94
CA LEU A 50 -18.68 17.41 -7.08
C LEU A 50 -17.73 18.47 -7.61
N SER A 51 -17.51 19.55 -6.85
CA SER A 51 -16.56 20.57 -7.30
C SER A 51 -15.13 20.01 -7.30
N PRO A 52 -14.35 20.22 -8.36
CA PRO A 52 -12.99 19.71 -8.44
C PRO A 52 -12.10 20.25 -7.31
N GLU A 53 -12.31 21.50 -6.93
CA GLU A 53 -11.59 22.17 -5.86
C GLU A 53 -11.85 21.48 -4.52
N THR A 54 -13.08 21.03 -4.26
CA THR A 54 -13.38 20.30 -3.03
C THR A 54 -12.57 19.01 -2.97
N VAL A 55 -12.45 18.27 -4.07
CA VAL A 55 -11.67 17.02 -4.04
C VAL A 55 -10.18 17.30 -3.90
N LEU A 56 -9.64 18.19 -4.73
CA LEU A 56 -8.23 18.51 -4.75
C LEU A 56 -7.75 19.13 -3.43
N LEU A 57 -8.56 20.00 -2.81
CA LEU A 57 -8.17 20.73 -1.62
C LEU A 57 -8.55 20.00 -0.33
N LEU A 58 -9.70 19.30 -0.29
CA LEU A 58 -10.19 18.68 0.95
C LEU A 58 -9.91 17.18 1.01
N PHE A 59 -10.32 16.42 0.00
CA PHE A 59 -10.30 14.95 0.04
C PHE A 59 -8.91 14.38 -0.22
N LEU A 60 -8.27 14.72 -1.34
CA LEU A 60 -7.00 14.11 -1.74
C LEU A 60 -5.87 14.35 -0.73
N PRO A 61 -5.64 15.58 -0.22
CA PRO A 61 -4.54 15.80 0.72
C PRO A 61 -4.73 14.97 1.99
N ALA A 62 -5.95 14.89 2.51
CA ALA A 62 -6.27 14.11 3.70
C ALA A 62 -6.08 12.60 3.48
N LEU A 63 -6.62 12.06 2.38
CA LEU A 63 -6.54 10.63 2.05
C LEU A 63 -5.10 10.20 1.80
N LEU A 64 -4.39 10.92 0.94
CA LEU A 64 -3.01 10.58 0.56
C LEU A 64 -2.03 10.75 1.72
N TYR A 65 -2.26 11.73 2.60
CA TYR A 65 -1.47 11.85 3.82
C TYR A 65 -1.63 10.66 4.74
N TRP A 66 -2.87 10.19 4.96
CA TRP A 66 -3.12 9.02 5.80
C TRP A 66 -2.51 7.73 5.21
N GLU A 67 -2.65 7.54 3.90
CA GLU A 67 -2.04 6.41 3.20
C GLU A 67 -0.50 6.47 3.28
N ALA A 68 0.09 7.67 3.15
CA ALA A 68 1.53 7.87 3.30
C ALA A 68 2.02 7.62 4.74
N LEU A 69 1.24 8.03 5.75
CA LEU A 69 1.57 7.81 7.16
C LEU A 69 1.59 6.32 7.54
N THR A 70 0.68 5.54 6.97
CA THR A 70 0.54 4.11 7.26
C THR A 70 1.41 3.22 6.36
N SER A 71 2.08 3.81 5.38
CA SER A 71 2.99 3.13 4.45
C SER A 71 4.38 2.83 5.04
N SER A 72 4.95 1.68 4.68
CA SER A 72 6.25 1.22 5.19
C SER A 72 7.42 1.75 4.35
N VAL A 73 8.06 2.82 4.83
CA VAL A 73 9.27 3.40 4.19
C VAL A 73 10.41 2.40 4.09
N ARG A 74 10.52 1.46 5.05
CA ARG A 74 11.54 0.40 5.01
C ARG A 74 11.31 -0.54 3.83
N GLU A 75 10.05 -0.92 3.60
CA GLU A 75 9.67 -1.79 2.48
C GLU A 75 9.85 -1.08 1.14
N ILE A 76 9.51 0.21 1.07
CA ILE A 76 9.77 1.05 -0.11
C ILE A 76 11.25 1.01 -0.49
N ARG A 77 12.15 1.24 0.48
CA ARG A 77 13.60 1.22 0.22
C ARG A 77 14.11 -0.16 -0.20
N HIS A 78 13.62 -1.22 0.42
CA HIS A 78 14.06 -2.59 0.10
C HIS A 78 13.63 -3.04 -1.31
N ASN A 79 12.54 -2.46 -1.83
CA ASN A 79 11.94 -2.79 -3.12
C ASN A 79 11.91 -1.61 -4.10
N LEU A 80 12.78 -0.60 -3.91
CA LEU A 80 12.71 0.68 -4.60
C LEU A 80 12.62 0.54 -6.13
N ARG A 81 13.41 -0.37 -6.72
CA ARG A 81 13.37 -0.61 -8.17
C ARG A 81 12.01 -1.12 -8.64
N THR A 82 11.45 -2.12 -7.97
CA THR A 82 10.15 -2.70 -8.33
C THR A 82 9.05 -1.66 -8.17
N ILE A 83 9.07 -0.94 -7.06
CA ILE A 83 8.10 0.11 -6.77
C ILE A 83 8.21 1.22 -7.80
N ALA A 84 9.39 1.76 -8.10
CA ALA A 84 9.56 2.79 -9.13
C ALA A 84 9.11 2.34 -10.53
N LEU A 85 9.38 1.07 -10.88
CA LEU A 85 8.88 0.50 -12.13
C LEU A 85 7.34 0.45 -12.17
N GLN A 86 6.68 0.09 -11.07
CA GLN A 86 5.22 -0.03 -11.00
C GLN A 86 4.50 1.31 -10.75
N SER A 87 5.06 2.18 -9.92
CA SER A 87 4.44 3.43 -9.47
C SER A 87 4.79 4.63 -10.34
N THR A 88 5.77 4.51 -11.24
CA THR A 88 6.14 5.59 -12.15
C THR A 88 6.14 5.12 -13.60
N VAL A 89 6.93 4.10 -13.93
CA VAL A 89 7.06 3.71 -15.35
C VAL A 89 5.77 3.08 -15.91
N LEU A 90 5.14 2.16 -15.17
CA LEU A 90 3.84 1.59 -15.56
C LEU A 90 2.73 2.66 -15.60
N VAL A 91 2.80 3.68 -14.74
CA VAL A 91 1.84 4.78 -14.72
C VAL A 91 1.93 5.58 -16.00
N LEU A 92 3.14 6.00 -16.36
CA LEU A 92 3.41 6.69 -17.62
C LEU A 92 3.06 5.80 -18.82
N ALA A 93 3.38 4.51 -18.79
CA ALA A 93 3.03 3.58 -19.86
C ALA A 93 1.51 3.43 -20.02
N THR A 94 0.76 3.32 -18.92
CA THR A 94 -0.71 3.27 -18.93
C THR A 94 -1.29 4.58 -19.47
N ALA A 95 -0.79 5.72 -19.00
CA ALA A 95 -1.26 7.03 -19.45
C ALA A 95 -1.00 7.23 -20.95
N LEU A 96 0.18 6.89 -21.44
CA LEU A 96 0.53 6.97 -22.86
C LEU A 96 -0.28 5.98 -23.72
N ALA A 97 -0.52 4.77 -23.24
CA ALA A 97 -1.35 3.79 -23.95
C ALA A 97 -2.80 4.29 -24.09
N VAL A 98 -3.37 4.84 -23.01
CA VAL A 98 -4.71 5.45 -23.04
C VAL A 98 -4.74 6.67 -23.95
N ALA A 99 -3.73 7.55 -23.85
CA ALA A 99 -3.62 8.73 -24.69
C ALA A 99 -3.52 8.36 -26.18
N ALA A 100 -2.72 7.34 -26.52
CA ALA A 100 -2.61 6.86 -27.90
C ALA A 100 -3.96 6.33 -28.42
N VAL A 101 -4.70 5.57 -27.60
CA VAL A 101 -6.04 5.10 -27.96
C VAL A 101 -7.00 6.27 -28.16
N ALA A 102 -7.07 7.21 -27.20
CA ALA A 102 -7.94 8.37 -27.32
C ALA A 102 -7.59 9.24 -28.53
N HIS A 103 -6.30 9.45 -28.79
CA HIS A 103 -5.83 10.19 -29.95
C HIS A 103 -6.22 9.52 -31.27
N ALA A 104 -6.18 8.18 -31.34
CA ALA A 104 -6.67 7.43 -32.50
C ALA A 104 -8.19 7.61 -32.75
N PHE A 105 -8.96 7.98 -31.72
CA PHE A 105 -10.36 8.36 -31.83
C PHE A 105 -10.59 9.86 -32.10
N GLY A 106 -9.53 10.64 -32.33
CA GLY A 106 -9.59 12.05 -32.73
C GLY A 106 -9.35 13.07 -31.62
N TYR A 107 -9.05 12.63 -30.39
CA TYR A 107 -8.75 13.56 -29.29
C TYR A 107 -7.39 14.24 -29.52
N PRO A 108 -7.24 15.55 -29.25
CA PRO A 108 -5.93 16.20 -29.32
C PRO A 108 -5.02 15.66 -28.21
N TRP A 109 -3.71 15.62 -28.48
CA TRP A 109 -2.72 15.04 -27.56
C TRP A 109 -2.82 15.52 -26.11
N PRO A 110 -2.99 16.83 -25.82
CA PRO A 110 -3.16 17.30 -24.44
C PRO A 110 -4.36 16.67 -23.73
N LEU A 111 -5.53 16.63 -24.36
CA LEU A 111 -6.73 16.02 -23.80
C LEU A 111 -6.64 14.49 -23.70
N ALA A 112 -5.97 13.86 -24.66
CA ALA A 112 -5.69 12.44 -24.62
C ALA A 112 -4.75 12.08 -23.45
N LEU A 113 -3.74 12.91 -23.19
CA LEU A 113 -2.85 12.78 -22.03
C LEU A 113 -3.57 13.04 -20.71
N VAL A 114 -4.49 14.00 -20.67
CA VAL A 114 -5.38 14.21 -19.51
C VAL A 114 -6.17 12.92 -19.22
N LEU A 115 -6.86 12.34 -20.21
CA LEU A 115 -7.60 11.09 -20.02
C LEU A 115 -6.69 9.95 -19.56
N GLY A 116 -5.48 9.86 -20.13
CA GLY A 116 -4.48 8.88 -19.70
C GLY A 116 -4.02 9.06 -18.26
N ALA A 117 -3.74 10.29 -17.84
CA ALA A 117 -3.33 10.63 -16.49
C ALA A 117 -4.44 10.33 -15.46
N VAL A 118 -5.69 10.63 -15.82
CA VAL A 118 -6.88 10.33 -15.00
C VAL A 118 -7.04 8.83 -14.73
N LEU A 119 -6.73 7.97 -15.71
CA LEU A 119 -7.01 6.53 -15.68
C LEU A 119 -5.80 5.63 -15.36
N ALA A 120 -4.61 6.22 -15.29
CA ALA A 120 -3.39 5.56 -14.82
C ALA A 120 -3.39 5.14 -13.34
N PRO A 121 -3.96 5.91 -12.38
CA PRO A 121 -3.96 5.54 -10.98
C PRO A 121 -4.82 4.31 -10.72
N THR A 122 -4.41 3.52 -9.74
CA THR A 122 -5.09 2.27 -9.35
C THR A 122 -5.47 2.34 -7.88
N ASP A 123 -6.66 1.86 -7.54
CA ASP A 123 -7.24 1.95 -6.22
C ASP A 123 -7.00 0.67 -5.40
N ALA A 124 -6.00 0.72 -4.53
CA ALA A 124 -5.70 -0.38 -3.62
C ALA A 124 -6.74 -0.54 -2.49
N ALA A 125 -7.53 0.49 -2.16
CA ALA A 125 -8.58 0.39 -1.16
C ALA A 125 -9.73 -0.48 -1.70
N ALA A 126 -10.12 -0.27 -2.97
CA ALA A 126 -11.08 -1.13 -3.65
C ALA A 126 -10.60 -2.60 -3.72
N VAL A 127 -9.32 -2.81 -4.00
CA VAL A 127 -8.69 -4.14 -3.97
C VAL A 127 -8.78 -4.77 -2.58
N ALA A 128 -8.40 -4.03 -1.55
CA ALA A 128 -8.40 -4.53 -0.18
C ALA A 128 -9.81 -4.89 0.33
N ALA A 129 -10.84 -4.15 -0.09
CA ALA A 129 -12.23 -4.42 0.28
C ALA A 129 -12.72 -5.78 -0.27
N VAL A 130 -12.23 -6.16 -1.45
CA VAL A 130 -12.69 -7.33 -2.20
C VAL A 130 -11.81 -8.55 -1.97
N ALA A 131 -10.50 -8.38 -1.99
CA ALA A 131 -9.52 -9.47 -1.89
C ALA A 131 -9.11 -9.75 -0.43
N ARG A 132 -10.10 -10.02 0.46
CA ARG A 132 -9.83 -10.35 1.87
C ARG A 132 -8.95 -11.58 2.06
N ALA A 133 -9.00 -12.51 1.10
CA ALA A 133 -8.18 -13.70 1.06
C ALA A 133 -6.75 -13.43 0.55
N MET A 134 -6.36 -12.21 0.19
CA MET A 134 -5.01 -11.93 -0.27
C MET A 134 -4.03 -11.85 0.93
N PRO A 135 -2.80 -12.37 0.83
CA PRO A 135 -1.81 -12.23 1.91
C PRO A 135 -1.60 -10.77 2.28
N ARG A 136 -1.54 -10.46 3.59
CA ARG A 136 -1.37 -9.08 4.10
C ARG A 136 -0.19 -8.37 3.45
N ARG A 137 0.93 -9.08 3.26
CA ARG A 137 2.13 -8.56 2.59
C ARG A 137 1.86 -8.07 1.17
N ILE A 138 1.07 -8.81 0.39
CA ILE A 138 0.73 -8.41 -0.98
C ILE A 138 -0.16 -7.16 -0.96
N LEU A 139 -1.15 -7.11 -0.06
CA LEU A 139 -1.99 -5.92 0.11
C LEU A 139 -1.17 -4.69 0.54
N THR A 140 -0.17 -4.85 1.40
CA THR A 140 0.76 -3.75 1.78
C THR A 140 1.56 -3.25 0.58
N VAL A 141 2.07 -4.15 -0.26
CA VAL A 141 2.78 -3.77 -1.50
C VAL A 141 1.85 -3.02 -2.45
N LEU A 142 0.62 -3.53 -2.67
CA LEU A 142 -0.36 -2.89 -3.57
C LEU A 142 -0.79 -1.50 -3.07
N ARG A 143 -0.96 -1.32 -1.75
CA ARG A 143 -1.23 0.01 -1.16
C ARG A 143 -0.07 0.98 -1.38
N THR A 144 1.15 0.49 -1.22
CA THR A 144 2.35 1.30 -1.45
C THR A 144 2.52 1.66 -2.94
N GLU A 145 2.23 0.71 -3.85
CA GLU A 145 2.19 0.94 -5.29
C GLU A 145 1.14 2.00 -5.65
N SER A 146 -0.09 1.84 -5.15
CA SER A 146 -1.24 2.74 -5.39
C SER A 146 -0.95 4.16 -4.92
N LEU A 147 -0.46 4.36 -3.69
CA LEU A 147 -0.11 5.69 -3.17
C LEU A 147 0.89 6.44 -4.06
N LEU A 148 1.94 5.76 -4.51
CA LEU A 148 2.98 6.37 -5.34
C LEU A 148 2.54 6.53 -6.81
N ASN A 149 1.68 5.63 -7.28
CA ASN A 149 1.02 5.74 -8.58
C ASN A 149 0.15 6.99 -8.62
N ASP A 150 -0.72 7.19 -7.63
CA ASP A 150 -1.59 8.37 -7.51
C ASP A 150 -0.79 9.66 -7.54
N GLY A 151 0.33 9.72 -6.81
CA GLY A 151 1.26 10.84 -6.87
C GLY A 151 1.80 11.12 -8.27
N THR A 152 2.26 10.09 -8.98
CA THR A 152 2.81 10.24 -10.34
C THR A 152 1.72 10.62 -11.35
N ALA A 153 0.55 9.98 -11.28
CA ALA A 153 -0.58 10.23 -12.16
C ALA A 153 -1.12 11.66 -12.00
N LEU A 154 -1.24 12.15 -10.76
CA LEU A 154 -1.74 13.50 -10.49
C LEU A 154 -0.71 14.59 -10.87
N VAL A 155 0.60 14.31 -10.81
CA VAL A 155 1.62 15.19 -11.41
C VAL A 155 1.42 15.28 -12.93
N LEU A 156 1.26 14.12 -13.59
CA LEU A 156 1.04 14.08 -15.04
C LEU A 156 -0.26 14.81 -15.42
N LEU A 157 -1.31 14.65 -14.63
CA LEU A 157 -2.58 15.33 -14.82
C LEU A 157 -2.44 16.84 -14.71
N ALA A 158 -1.79 17.34 -13.65
CA ALA A 158 -1.60 18.77 -13.43
C ALA A 158 -0.89 19.41 -14.62
N VAL A 159 0.20 18.78 -15.10
CA VAL A 159 0.95 19.25 -16.27
C VAL A 159 0.12 19.16 -17.56
N ALA A 160 -0.67 18.10 -17.73
CA ALA A 160 -1.52 17.96 -18.92
C ALA A 160 -2.64 19.01 -18.94
N ILE A 161 -3.24 19.31 -17.78
CA ILE A 161 -4.25 20.37 -17.63
C ILE A 161 -3.65 21.75 -17.86
N GLU A 162 -2.45 22.02 -17.32
CA GLU A 162 -1.73 23.27 -17.53
C GLU A 162 -1.53 23.54 -19.04
N VAL A 163 -1.09 22.52 -19.79
CA VAL A 163 -0.95 22.61 -21.25
C VAL A 163 -2.30 22.86 -21.96
N VAL A 164 -3.38 22.23 -21.51
CA VAL A 164 -4.73 22.47 -22.05
C VAL A 164 -5.23 23.89 -21.72
N ALA A 165 -4.98 24.36 -20.50
CA ALA A 165 -5.45 25.64 -20.01
C ALA A 165 -4.72 26.82 -20.65
N GLU A 166 -3.40 26.70 -20.85
CA GLU A 166 -2.58 27.74 -21.48
C GLU A 166 -2.79 27.87 -22.99
N ASP A 167 -3.43 26.88 -23.64
CA ASP A 167 -3.63 26.80 -25.10
C ASP A 167 -2.33 26.94 -25.93
N VAL A 168 -1.20 26.50 -25.35
CA VAL A 168 0.14 26.54 -25.95
C VAL A 168 0.34 25.33 -26.87
N PRO A 169 1.06 25.45 -28.01
CA PRO A 169 1.37 24.32 -28.87
C PRO A 169 2.01 23.16 -28.12
N PHE A 170 1.39 21.99 -28.22
CA PHE A 170 1.85 20.79 -27.53
C PHE A 170 3.26 20.38 -28.00
N SER A 171 4.18 20.19 -27.05
CA SER A 171 5.50 19.63 -27.31
C SER A 171 5.88 18.59 -26.28
N TRP A 172 6.31 17.41 -26.75
CA TRP A 172 6.75 16.31 -25.88
C TRP A 172 7.90 16.71 -24.97
N ALA A 173 8.86 17.48 -25.48
CA ALA A 173 10.00 17.96 -24.71
C ALA A 173 9.56 18.93 -23.60
N GLY A 174 8.72 19.92 -23.92
CA GLY A 174 8.22 20.88 -22.94
C GLY A 174 7.39 20.22 -21.84
N THR A 175 6.47 19.33 -22.20
CA THR A 175 5.66 18.56 -21.23
C THR A 175 6.54 17.69 -20.33
N SER A 176 7.60 17.07 -20.87
CA SER A 176 8.52 16.25 -20.08
C SER A 176 9.32 17.08 -19.07
N VAL A 177 9.75 18.29 -19.44
CA VAL A 177 10.46 19.20 -18.52
C VAL A 177 9.53 19.66 -17.41
N ARG A 178 8.32 20.15 -17.73
CA ARG A 178 7.32 20.56 -16.72
C ARG A 178 6.97 19.42 -15.77
N PHE A 179 6.85 18.19 -16.29
CA PHE A 179 6.65 17.00 -15.47
C PHE A 179 7.80 16.79 -14.47
N ILE A 180 9.06 16.84 -14.92
CA ILE A 180 10.22 16.65 -14.04
C ILE A 180 10.30 17.77 -12.99
N GLU A 181 10.08 19.03 -13.38
CA GLU A 181 10.09 20.18 -12.48
C GLU A 181 9.01 20.07 -11.40
N SER A 182 7.76 19.80 -11.81
CA SER A 182 6.64 19.62 -10.88
C SER A 182 6.84 18.42 -9.95
N TYR A 183 7.40 17.31 -10.46
CA TYR A 183 7.70 16.11 -9.69
C TYR A 183 8.81 16.36 -8.64
N VAL A 184 9.93 16.96 -9.04
CA VAL A 184 11.05 17.25 -8.14
C VAL A 184 10.68 18.34 -7.13
N GLY A 185 9.97 19.39 -7.58
CA GLY A 185 9.48 20.48 -6.74
C GLY A 185 8.53 20.00 -5.65
N GLY A 186 7.56 19.14 -5.99
CA GLY A 186 6.64 18.54 -5.02
C GLY A 186 7.39 17.74 -3.95
N ILE A 187 8.37 16.90 -4.35
CA ILE A 187 9.22 16.17 -3.38
C ILE A 187 9.98 17.13 -2.47
N ALA A 188 10.62 18.15 -3.04
CA ALA A 188 11.42 19.11 -2.28
C ALA A 188 10.59 19.83 -1.20
N ILE A 189 9.40 20.32 -1.57
CA ILE A 189 8.48 20.99 -0.65
C ILE A 189 7.98 20.02 0.42
N GLY A 190 7.58 18.81 0.03
CA GLY A 190 7.13 17.80 0.99
C GLY A 190 8.19 17.45 2.03
N VAL A 191 9.46 17.34 1.62
CA VAL A 191 10.58 17.14 2.56
C VAL A 191 10.76 18.37 3.47
N ALA A 192 10.77 19.59 2.90
CA ALA A 192 10.95 20.82 3.66
C ALA A 192 9.86 20.99 4.74
N VAL A 193 8.60 20.79 4.37
CA VAL A 193 7.45 20.87 5.28
C VAL A 193 7.53 19.79 6.35
N ALA A 194 7.87 18.55 6.02
CA ALA A 194 8.04 17.50 7.02
C ALA A 194 9.15 17.81 8.04
N LEU A 195 10.27 18.39 7.59
CA LEU A 195 11.35 18.80 8.49
C LEU A 195 10.93 19.95 9.41
N LEU A 196 10.19 20.93 8.88
CA LEU A 196 9.62 22.02 9.66
C LEU A 196 8.63 21.50 10.71
N LEU A 197 7.68 20.66 10.29
CA LEU A 197 6.68 20.08 11.19
C LEU A 197 7.28 19.15 12.23
N ARG A 198 8.38 18.45 11.90
CA ARG A 198 9.16 17.70 12.89
C ARG A 198 9.73 18.60 13.98
N TRP A 199 10.21 19.79 13.63
CA TRP A 199 10.69 20.77 14.60
C TRP A 199 9.54 21.29 15.48
N VAL A 200 8.40 21.64 14.88
CA VAL A 200 7.19 22.08 15.61
C VAL A 200 6.69 21.00 16.56
N ARG A 201 6.56 19.74 16.10
CA ARG A 201 6.08 18.62 16.93
C ARG A 201 6.93 18.36 18.16
N ARG A 202 8.23 18.67 18.13
CA ARG A 202 9.13 18.54 19.30
C ARG A 202 8.88 19.59 20.39
N ARG A 203 8.13 20.65 20.08
CA ARG A 203 7.77 21.74 21.00
C ARG A 203 6.34 21.59 21.56
N LEU A 204 5.58 20.61 21.08
CA LEU A 204 4.19 20.38 21.48
C LEU A 204 4.13 19.22 22.48
N ASP A 205 3.57 19.47 23.67
CA ASP A 205 3.39 18.45 24.71
C ASP A 205 1.93 17.93 24.82
N ASP A 206 0.98 18.66 24.25
CA ASP A 206 -0.47 18.38 24.29
C ASP A 206 -0.93 17.44 23.14
N PRO A 207 -1.55 16.27 23.45
CA PRO A 207 -2.11 15.36 22.45
C PRO A 207 -3.15 15.96 21.50
N LEU A 208 -3.96 16.91 21.96
CA LEU A 208 -4.95 17.59 21.13
C LEU A 208 -4.26 18.44 20.07
N LEU A 209 -3.22 19.19 20.44
CA LEU A 209 -2.43 19.99 19.49
C LEU A 209 -1.70 19.10 18.48
N HIS A 210 -1.21 17.92 18.89
CA HIS A 210 -0.65 16.94 17.95
C HIS A 210 -1.68 16.44 16.94
N SER A 211 -2.94 16.26 17.38
CA SER A 211 -4.05 15.84 16.53
C SER A 211 -4.45 16.94 15.55
N VAL A 212 -4.60 18.19 16.02
CA VAL A 212 -4.85 19.37 15.17
C VAL A 212 -3.74 19.53 14.13
N LEU A 213 -2.47 19.45 14.55
CA LEU A 213 -1.34 19.52 13.63
C LEU A 213 -1.35 18.36 12.63
N SER A 214 -1.79 17.16 13.04
CA SER A 214 -1.98 16.02 12.14
C SER A 214 -2.98 16.33 11.03
N VAL A 215 -4.14 16.90 11.37
CA VAL A 215 -5.17 17.31 10.40
C VAL A 215 -4.68 18.44 9.49
N ALA A 216 -3.92 19.41 10.02
CA ALA A 216 -3.42 20.54 9.24
C ALA A 216 -2.22 20.20 8.32
N THR A 217 -1.43 19.17 8.69
CA THR A 217 -0.21 18.75 7.96
C THR A 217 -0.41 18.59 6.44
N PRO A 218 -1.42 17.85 5.94
CA PRO A 218 -1.63 17.73 4.49
C PRO A 218 -1.79 19.07 3.79
N PHE A 219 -2.56 20.00 4.37
CA PHE A 219 -2.78 21.32 3.78
C PHE A 219 -1.50 22.18 3.82
N PHE A 220 -0.70 22.08 4.89
CA PHE A 220 0.60 22.75 4.98
C PHE A 220 1.63 22.23 3.97
N ALA A 221 1.49 20.99 3.50
CA ALA A 221 2.33 20.46 2.43
C ALA A 221 1.77 20.82 1.04
N PHE A 222 0.46 20.77 0.87
CA PHE A 222 -0.23 21.00 -0.40
C PHE A 222 -0.16 22.47 -0.85
N LEU A 223 -0.56 23.41 0.02
CA LEU A 223 -0.72 24.82 -0.36
C LEU A 223 0.58 25.49 -0.85
N PRO A 224 1.74 25.35 -0.18
CA PRO A 224 2.97 25.96 -0.69
C PRO A 224 3.42 25.40 -2.04
N ALA A 225 3.11 24.13 -2.33
CA ALA A 225 3.41 23.51 -3.61
C ALA A 225 2.53 24.05 -4.73
N GLU A 226 1.23 24.19 -4.49
CA GLU A 226 0.31 24.83 -5.45
C GLU A 226 0.71 26.29 -5.74
N LEU A 227 1.10 27.05 -4.72
CA LEU A 227 1.56 28.43 -4.87
C LEU A 227 2.86 28.55 -5.70
N LEU A 228 3.65 27.48 -5.75
CA LEU A 228 4.89 27.39 -6.53
C LEU A 228 4.69 26.65 -7.86
N HIS A 229 3.45 26.33 -8.24
CA HIS A 229 3.10 25.60 -9.46
C HIS A 229 3.82 24.24 -9.59
N VAL A 230 4.02 23.55 -8.46
CA VAL A 230 4.58 22.19 -8.41
C VAL A 230 3.59 21.26 -7.73
N SER A 231 3.80 19.94 -7.81
CA SER A 231 2.80 18.98 -7.37
C SER A 231 2.52 19.03 -5.85
N GLY A 232 1.37 19.60 -5.47
CA GLY A 232 0.87 19.58 -4.09
C GLY A 232 0.58 18.18 -3.58
N VAL A 233 0.06 17.32 -4.45
CA VAL A 233 -0.16 15.90 -4.17
C VAL A 233 1.13 15.19 -3.75
N LEU A 234 2.19 15.34 -4.54
CA LEU A 234 3.47 14.68 -4.25
C LEU A 234 4.16 15.30 -3.03
N ALA A 235 3.94 16.59 -2.76
CA ALA A 235 4.36 17.23 -1.52
C ALA A 235 3.68 16.60 -0.29
N VAL A 236 2.38 16.35 -0.34
CA VAL A 236 1.63 15.67 0.73
C VAL A 236 2.13 14.25 0.95
N VAL A 237 2.24 13.45 -0.12
CA VAL A 237 2.72 12.06 -0.04
C VAL A 237 4.13 12.01 0.53
N THR A 238 5.03 12.85 0.03
CA THR A 238 6.41 12.93 0.53
C THR A 238 6.45 13.37 1.99
N CYS A 239 5.65 14.38 2.37
CA CYS A 239 5.55 14.83 3.75
C CYS A 239 5.06 13.72 4.69
N GLY A 240 4.03 12.96 4.29
CA GLY A 240 3.52 11.81 5.04
C GLY A 240 4.55 10.68 5.19
N LEU A 241 5.27 10.33 4.11
CA LEU A 241 6.31 9.30 4.13
C LEU A 241 7.51 9.69 5.00
N VAL A 242 7.93 10.95 4.97
CA VAL A 242 9.00 11.44 5.86
C VAL A 242 8.49 11.46 7.31
N SER A 243 7.23 11.83 7.53
CA SER A 243 6.56 11.84 8.83
C SER A 243 6.44 10.47 9.48
N SER A 244 6.08 9.44 8.72
CA SER A 244 5.95 8.07 9.23
C SER A 244 7.27 7.53 9.79
N ARG A 245 8.41 7.97 9.25
CA ARG A 245 9.75 7.56 9.71
C ARG A 245 10.11 8.09 11.10
N TYR A 246 9.76 9.34 11.43
CA TYR A 246 10.13 9.95 12.71
C TYR A 246 9.00 9.94 13.74
N GLY A 247 7.74 9.72 13.33
CA GLY A 247 6.55 9.71 14.19
C GLY A 247 6.74 8.93 15.50
N PRO A 248 7.24 7.68 15.49
CA PRO A 248 7.45 6.90 16.70
C PRO A 248 8.43 7.52 17.72
N ARG A 249 9.32 8.42 17.28
CA ARG A 249 10.35 9.06 18.12
C ARG A 249 9.96 10.45 18.63
N VAL A 250 8.95 11.07 18.02
CA VAL A 250 8.62 12.49 18.26
C VAL A 250 7.20 12.67 18.79
N ILE A 251 6.27 11.79 18.43
CA ILE A 251 4.86 11.87 18.85
C ILE A 251 4.65 10.96 20.05
N ARG A 252 3.98 11.45 21.09
CA ARG A 252 3.67 10.67 22.30
C ARG A 252 2.71 9.49 21.99
N PRO A 253 2.76 8.37 22.75
CA PRO A 253 1.96 7.18 22.44
C PRO A 253 0.44 7.39 22.44
N ASP A 254 -0.07 8.16 23.40
CA ASP A 254 -1.48 8.57 23.53
C ASP A 254 -1.97 9.35 22.30
N ALA A 255 -1.21 10.36 21.88
CA ALA A 255 -1.50 11.13 20.67
C ALA A 255 -1.50 10.25 19.40
N ARG A 256 -0.64 9.23 19.33
CA ARG A 256 -0.63 8.29 18.19
C ARG A 256 -1.88 7.41 18.16
N VAL A 257 -2.31 6.87 19.30
CA VAL A 257 -3.52 6.04 19.37
C VAL A 257 -4.74 6.85 18.96
N GLN A 258 -4.88 8.08 19.48
CA GLN A 258 -5.96 8.98 19.13
C GLN A 258 -5.95 9.35 17.64
N ALA A 259 -4.79 9.74 17.10
CA ALA A 259 -4.65 10.10 15.69
C ALA A 259 -4.98 8.91 14.78
N SER A 260 -4.51 7.70 15.10
CA SER A 260 -4.80 6.51 14.30
C SER A 260 -6.30 6.20 14.26
N ALA A 261 -6.99 6.23 15.41
CA ALA A 261 -8.42 5.98 15.47
C ALA A 261 -9.23 7.03 14.71
N PHE A 262 -8.87 8.32 14.85
CA PHE A 262 -9.48 9.41 14.10
C PHE A 262 -9.32 9.18 12.59
N TRP A 263 -8.09 8.99 12.12
CA TRP A 263 -7.82 8.87 10.70
C TRP A 263 -8.39 7.59 10.07
N GLU A 264 -8.48 6.49 10.81
CA GLU A 264 -9.15 5.26 10.33
C GLU A 264 -10.62 5.52 10.02
N VAL A 265 -11.34 6.21 10.91
CA VAL A 265 -12.75 6.58 10.69
C VAL A 265 -12.86 7.63 9.58
N THR A 266 -12.05 8.69 9.63
CA THR A 266 -12.09 9.78 8.65
C THR A 266 -11.75 9.30 7.25
N SER A 267 -10.69 8.52 7.06
CA SER A 267 -10.32 7.99 5.73
C SER A 267 -11.38 7.05 5.17
N HIS A 268 -11.98 6.20 6.00
CA HIS A 268 -13.11 5.39 5.60
C HIS A 268 -14.30 6.24 5.15
N LEU A 269 -14.70 7.26 5.93
CA LEU A 269 -15.79 8.16 5.57
C LEU A 269 -15.50 8.93 4.28
N LEU A 270 -14.29 9.49 4.12
CA LEU A 270 -13.90 10.23 2.93
C LEU A 270 -13.90 9.34 1.68
N ASN A 271 -13.33 8.13 1.76
CA ASN A 271 -13.35 7.18 0.65
C ASN A 271 -14.77 6.75 0.29
N SER A 272 -15.59 6.41 1.30
CA SER A 272 -16.96 5.98 1.05
C SER A 272 -17.83 7.11 0.49
N ALA A 273 -17.65 8.34 0.99
CA ALA A 273 -18.29 9.53 0.44
C ALA A 273 -17.88 9.76 -1.02
N LEU A 274 -16.59 9.64 -1.34
CA LEU A 274 -16.11 9.76 -2.72
C LEU A 274 -16.79 8.74 -3.64
N PHE A 275 -16.90 7.46 -3.25
CA PHE A 275 -17.61 6.46 -4.06
C PHE A 275 -19.09 6.78 -4.26
N VAL A 276 -19.78 7.26 -3.23
CA VAL A 276 -21.19 7.68 -3.33
C VAL A 276 -21.32 8.87 -4.29
N LEU A 277 -20.50 9.90 -4.13
CA LEU A 277 -20.54 11.11 -4.95
C LEU A 277 -20.16 10.83 -6.41
N VAL A 278 -19.25 9.89 -6.64
CA VAL A 278 -18.94 9.35 -7.98
C VAL A 278 -20.16 8.63 -8.56
N GLY A 279 -20.83 7.83 -7.73
CA GLY A 279 -22.06 7.15 -8.10
C GLY A 279 -23.15 8.13 -8.53
N MET A 280 -23.34 9.22 -7.79
CA MET A 280 -24.35 10.24 -8.09
C MET A 280 -24.08 10.96 -9.41
N GLN A 281 -22.81 11.04 -9.84
CA GLN A 281 -22.44 11.67 -11.10
C GLN A 281 -22.62 10.77 -12.33
N LEU A 282 -22.81 9.46 -12.16
CA LEU A 282 -23.04 8.53 -13.29
C LEU A 282 -24.21 8.97 -14.18
N PRO A 283 -25.43 9.17 -13.65
CA PRO A 283 -26.56 9.62 -14.46
C PRO A 283 -26.33 10.99 -15.10
N ALA A 284 -25.69 11.91 -14.36
CA ALA A 284 -25.38 13.24 -14.85
C ALA A 284 -24.39 13.21 -16.03
N ALA A 285 -23.35 12.38 -15.95
CA ALA A 285 -22.36 12.22 -17.02
C ALA A 285 -22.99 11.67 -18.31
N VAL A 286 -23.98 10.78 -18.20
CA VAL A 286 -24.74 10.26 -19.35
C VAL A 286 -25.61 11.37 -19.96
N ARG A 287 -26.31 12.15 -19.14
CA ARG A 287 -27.18 13.26 -19.60
C ARG A 287 -26.39 14.42 -20.22
N ALA A 288 -25.18 14.67 -19.73
CA ALA A 288 -24.32 15.78 -20.16
C ALA A 288 -23.56 15.48 -21.46
N LEU A 289 -23.57 14.24 -21.94
CA LEU A 289 -22.86 13.87 -23.17
C LEU A 289 -23.53 14.51 -24.38
N THR A 290 -22.85 15.50 -24.95
CA THR A 290 -23.32 16.29 -26.09
C THR A 290 -22.26 16.42 -27.18
N SER A 291 -20.98 16.30 -26.84
CA SER A 291 -19.88 16.46 -27.80
C SER A 291 -19.68 15.26 -28.74
N THR A 292 -20.19 14.08 -28.36
CA THR A 292 -19.93 12.82 -29.07
C THR A 292 -21.18 11.95 -29.04
N ASP A 293 -21.42 11.20 -30.13
CA ASP A 293 -22.50 10.21 -30.15
C ASP A 293 -22.29 9.14 -29.07
N LEU A 294 -23.39 8.66 -28.47
CA LEU A 294 -23.34 7.71 -27.36
C LEU A 294 -22.63 6.41 -27.76
N LEU A 295 -22.85 5.91 -28.97
CA LEU A 295 -22.22 4.69 -29.44
C LEU A 295 -20.69 4.87 -29.54
N GLN A 296 -20.25 6.00 -30.08
CA GLN A 296 -18.83 6.34 -30.17
C GLN A 296 -18.21 6.54 -28.78
N ALA A 297 -18.89 7.23 -27.86
CA ALA A 297 -18.41 7.42 -26.49
C ALA A 297 -18.26 6.09 -25.74
N VAL A 298 -19.23 5.16 -25.90
CA VAL A 298 -19.13 3.80 -25.36
C VAL A 298 -17.98 3.03 -26.00
N ALA A 299 -17.79 3.12 -27.32
CA ALA A 299 -16.69 2.47 -28.02
C ALA A 299 -15.32 2.97 -27.52
N VAL A 300 -15.15 4.29 -27.36
CA VAL A 300 -13.95 4.90 -26.76
C VAL A 300 -13.75 4.37 -25.34
N ALA A 301 -14.79 4.35 -24.51
CA ALA A 301 -14.68 3.89 -23.13
C ALA A 301 -14.32 2.41 -23.00
N LEU A 302 -14.83 1.55 -23.88
CA LEU A 302 -14.47 0.14 -23.92
C LEU A 302 -13.04 -0.07 -24.44
N ALA A 303 -12.63 0.66 -25.48
CA ALA A 303 -11.26 0.61 -26.00
C ALA A 303 -10.24 1.09 -24.96
N VAL A 304 -10.55 2.18 -24.26
CA VAL A 304 -9.75 2.70 -23.16
C VAL A 304 -9.72 1.70 -22.00
N SER A 305 -10.86 1.11 -21.61
CA SER A 305 -10.89 0.05 -20.60
C SER A 305 -9.99 -1.13 -20.97
N ALA A 306 -10.00 -1.56 -22.23
CA ALA A 306 -9.14 -2.61 -22.74
C ALA A 306 -7.66 -2.21 -22.72
N ALA A 307 -7.31 -0.97 -23.06
CA ALA A 307 -5.93 -0.47 -22.98
C ALA A 307 -5.41 -0.41 -21.54
N VAL A 308 -6.26 0.08 -20.63
CA VAL A 308 -6.05 0.22 -19.19
C VAL A 308 -5.81 -1.15 -18.53
N VAL A 309 -6.60 -2.17 -18.89
CA VAL A 309 -6.40 -3.55 -18.43
C VAL A 309 -5.21 -4.19 -19.14
N GLY A 310 -5.18 -4.15 -20.46
CA GLY A 310 -4.17 -4.79 -21.31
C GLY A 310 -2.75 -4.32 -21.02
N THR A 311 -2.53 -3.03 -20.80
CA THR A 311 -1.20 -2.49 -20.45
C THR A 311 -0.71 -3.08 -19.13
N ARG A 312 -1.59 -3.22 -18.13
CA ARG A 312 -1.24 -3.83 -16.85
C ARG A 312 -0.88 -5.31 -17.01
N PHE A 313 -1.66 -6.08 -17.75
CA PHE A 313 -1.31 -7.49 -18.04
C PHE A 313 0.00 -7.60 -18.79
N LEU A 314 0.14 -6.86 -19.89
CA LEU A 314 1.36 -6.85 -20.69
C LEU A 314 2.56 -6.52 -19.80
N TRP A 315 2.45 -5.55 -18.90
CA TRP A 315 3.52 -5.20 -17.96
C TRP A 315 3.92 -6.36 -17.05
N PHE A 316 2.97 -6.97 -16.33
CA PHE A 316 3.25 -8.07 -15.40
C PHE A 316 3.78 -9.35 -16.10
N TYR A 317 3.48 -9.53 -17.38
CA TYR A 317 3.92 -10.67 -18.18
C TYR A 317 5.09 -10.39 -19.14
N SER A 318 5.54 -9.14 -19.30
CA SER A 318 6.70 -8.80 -20.14
C SER A 318 7.87 -8.26 -19.33
N VAL A 319 7.65 -7.31 -18.42
CA VAL A 319 8.72 -6.60 -17.70
C VAL A 319 9.57 -7.52 -16.85
N PRO A 320 9.03 -8.51 -16.12
CA PRO A 320 9.88 -9.46 -15.42
C PRO A 320 10.82 -10.24 -16.35
N TYR A 321 10.44 -10.49 -17.61
CA TYR A 321 11.30 -11.15 -18.60
C TYR A 321 12.33 -10.18 -19.19
N ALA A 322 11.95 -8.93 -19.46
CA ALA A 322 12.88 -7.89 -19.89
C ALA A 322 13.95 -7.61 -18.81
N VAL A 323 13.54 -7.50 -17.54
CA VAL A 323 14.46 -7.35 -16.41
C VAL A 323 15.40 -8.55 -16.30
N ARG A 324 14.94 -9.78 -16.57
CA ARG A 324 15.81 -10.98 -16.60
C ARG A 324 16.87 -10.91 -17.71
N LEU A 325 16.53 -10.34 -18.85
CA LEU A 325 17.46 -10.23 -19.98
C LEU A 325 18.61 -9.27 -19.65
N VAL A 326 18.31 -8.19 -18.95
CA VAL A 326 19.25 -7.11 -18.60
C VAL A 326 20.01 -7.38 -17.29
N ASP A 327 19.35 -7.95 -16.27
CA ASP A 327 19.93 -8.15 -14.94
C ASP A 327 19.93 -9.64 -14.53
N ARG A 328 21.10 -10.28 -14.69
CA ARG A 328 21.31 -11.72 -14.46
C ARG A 328 21.77 -12.07 -13.04
N ARG A 329 21.78 -11.12 -12.10
CA ARG A 329 22.30 -11.33 -10.75
C ARG A 329 21.53 -12.44 -10.00
N PRO A 330 22.21 -13.29 -9.21
CA PRO A 330 21.55 -14.39 -8.48
C PRO A 330 20.48 -13.92 -7.48
N VAL A 331 20.63 -12.72 -6.90
CA VAL A 331 19.63 -12.09 -6.00
C VAL A 331 18.29 -11.83 -6.72
N GLN A 332 18.29 -11.59 -8.03
CA GLN A 332 17.06 -11.43 -8.83
C GLN A 332 16.39 -12.78 -9.10
N LYS A 333 17.16 -13.86 -9.19
CA LYS A 333 16.62 -15.23 -9.30
C LYS A 333 15.93 -15.67 -8.01
N ALA A 334 16.36 -15.18 -6.85
CA ALA A 334 15.74 -15.48 -5.57
C ALA A 334 14.46 -14.68 -5.27
N ARG A 335 14.23 -13.56 -5.97
CA ARG A 335 13.01 -12.73 -5.86
C ARG A 335 11.93 -13.10 -6.87
N ARG A 336 11.99 -14.31 -7.44
CA ARG A 336 11.07 -14.75 -8.50
C ARG A 336 9.65 -14.89 -7.94
N ILE A 337 8.72 -14.21 -8.60
CA ILE A 337 7.29 -14.45 -8.42
C ILE A 337 6.84 -15.33 -9.61
N GLY A 338 6.19 -16.46 -9.31
CA GLY A 338 5.65 -17.38 -10.31
C GLY A 338 4.62 -16.70 -11.22
N ALA A 339 4.39 -17.23 -12.43
CA ALA A 339 3.42 -16.65 -13.37
C ALA A 339 1.99 -16.62 -12.78
N LEU A 340 1.62 -17.64 -12.01
CA LEU A 340 0.34 -17.73 -11.30
C LEU A 340 0.25 -16.70 -10.16
N GLN A 341 1.32 -16.49 -9.40
CA GLN A 341 1.38 -15.49 -8.33
C GLN A 341 1.31 -14.04 -8.84
N ARG A 342 1.66 -13.79 -10.10
CA ARG A 342 1.51 -12.46 -10.74
C ARG A 342 0.09 -12.16 -11.19
N LEU A 343 -0.71 -13.19 -11.45
CA LEU A 343 -2.04 -13.00 -11.97
C LEU A 343 -2.92 -12.16 -11.03
N PRO A 344 -2.98 -12.40 -9.71
CA PRO A 344 -3.71 -11.53 -8.79
C PRO A 344 -3.21 -10.07 -8.79
N LEU A 345 -1.91 -9.84 -8.98
CA LEU A 345 -1.32 -8.49 -9.02
C LEU A 345 -1.72 -7.73 -10.30
N ALA A 346 -1.74 -8.42 -11.43
CA ALA A 346 -2.22 -7.89 -12.70
C ALA A 346 -3.73 -7.61 -12.66
N TRP A 347 -4.50 -8.52 -12.03
CA TRP A 347 -5.96 -8.42 -11.90
C TRP A 347 -6.42 -7.35 -10.90
N ALA A 348 -5.57 -7.00 -9.92
CA ALA A 348 -5.84 -5.99 -8.89
C ALA A 348 -5.75 -4.53 -9.39
N GLY A 349 -5.87 -4.27 -10.69
CA GLY A 349 -5.88 -2.91 -11.24
C GLY A 349 -7.27 -2.28 -11.24
N MET A 350 -7.93 -2.13 -10.10
CA MET A 350 -9.22 -1.43 -10.07
C MET A 350 -9.01 0.09 -10.13
N ARG A 351 -9.90 0.82 -10.81
CA ARG A 351 -9.84 2.30 -10.91
C ARG A 351 -10.84 2.86 -9.91
N GLY A 352 -10.46 3.93 -9.23
CA GLY A 352 -11.13 4.41 -8.03
C GLY A 352 -11.81 5.75 -8.19
N ALA A 353 -12.38 6.22 -7.09
CA ALA A 353 -13.02 7.53 -7.02
C ALA A 353 -12.06 8.70 -7.29
N ILE A 354 -10.77 8.52 -6.99
CA ILE A 354 -9.70 9.50 -7.27
C ILE A 354 -9.63 9.80 -8.78
N SER A 355 -9.83 8.81 -9.65
CA SER A 355 -9.86 9.02 -11.10
C SER A 355 -10.99 9.94 -11.53
N LEU A 356 -12.22 9.74 -11.05
CA LEU A 356 -13.31 10.67 -11.42
C LEU A 356 -13.02 12.07 -10.91
N ALA A 357 -12.59 12.18 -9.65
CA ALA A 357 -12.25 13.48 -9.09
C ALA A 357 -11.22 14.22 -9.94
N ALA A 358 -10.16 13.52 -10.36
CA ALA A 358 -9.18 14.01 -11.31
C ALA A 358 -9.82 14.44 -12.65
N ALA A 359 -10.74 13.67 -13.21
CA ALA A 359 -11.42 14.03 -14.47
C ALA A 359 -12.23 15.34 -14.35
N LEU A 360 -12.75 15.66 -13.17
CA LEU A 360 -13.55 16.86 -12.98
C LEU A 360 -12.70 18.13 -12.95
N THR A 361 -11.40 18.01 -12.61
CA THR A 361 -10.44 19.13 -12.57
C THR A 361 -10.14 19.73 -13.94
N ILE A 362 -10.58 19.08 -15.01
CA ILE A 362 -10.49 19.61 -16.36
C ILE A 362 -11.30 20.92 -16.42
N PRO A 363 -10.67 22.04 -16.77
CA PRO A 363 -11.34 23.33 -16.80
C PRO A 363 -12.46 23.32 -17.86
N ALA A 364 -13.54 24.06 -17.60
CA ALA A 364 -14.62 24.19 -18.58
C ALA A 364 -14.23 25.09 -19.76
N VAL A 365 -13.32 26.04 -19.52
CA VAL A 365 -12.83 27.01 -20.50
C VAL A 365 -11.31 27.13 -20.42
N THR A 366 -10.66 27.40 -21.56
CA THR A 366 -9.22 27.72 -21.61
C THR A 366 -8.96 29.15 -21.12
N ALA A 367 -7.68 29.53 -20.96
CA ALA A 367 -7.28 30.89 -20.58
C ALA A 367 -7.77 31.96 -21.59
N GLU A 368 -7.99 31.58 -22.84
CA GLU A 368 -8.55 32.45 -23.89
C GLU A 368 -10.09 32.50 -23.88
N GLY A 369 -10.75 31.84 -22.91
CA GLY A 369 -12.20 31.81 -22.77
C GLY A 369 -12.93 30.86 -23.73
N ARG A 370 -12.21 29.99 -24.45
CA ARG A 370 -12.81 28.99 -25.34
C ARG A 370 -13.28 27.77 -24.53
N PRO A 371 -14.45 27.18 -24.82
CA PRO A 371 -14.85 25.91 -24.21
C PRO A 371 -13.81 24.83 -24.49
N VAL A 372 -13.52 23.99 -23.49
CA VAL A 372 -12.65 22.83 -23.69
C VAL A 372 -13.45 21.72 -24.36
N ASP A 373 -13.09 21.40 -25.60
CA ASP A 373 -13.73 20.34 -26.38
C ASP A 373 -13.62 18.97 -25.69
N HIS A 374 -14.62 18.10 -25.88
CA HIS A 374 -14.65 16.72 -25.38
C HIS A 374 -14.53 16.52 -23.85
N ARG A 375 -14.64 17.57 -23.02
CA ARG A 375 -14.60 17.46 -21.56
C ARG A 375 -15.66 16.49 -21.02
N ASP A 376 -16.90 16.62 -21.48
CA ASP A 376 -18.02 15.74 -21.16
C ASP A 376 -17.73 14.27 -21.53
N ALA A 377 -17.14 14.04 -22.71
CA ALA A 377 -16.76 12.71 -23.17
C ALA A 377 -15.61 12.09 -22.34
N ILE A 378 -14.66 12.89 -21.85
CA ILE A 378 -13.60 12.42 -20.92
C ILE A 378 -14.19 12.02 -19.57
N VAL A 379 -15.08 12.84 -19.01
CA VAL A 379 -15.76 12.53 -17.74
C VAL A 379 -16.60 11.25 -17.90
N PHE A 380 -17.40 11.16 -18.97
CA PHE A 380 -18.17 9.95 -19.31
C PHE A 380 -17.27 8.72 -19.42
N THR A 381 -16.19 8.82 -20.20
CA THR A 381 -15.24 7.71 -20.40
C THR A 381 -14.62 7.27 -19.07
N THR A 382 -14.23 8.23 -18.22
CA THR A 382 -13.64 7.94 -16.91
C THR A 382 -14.62 7.17 -16.02
N VAL A 383 -15.86 7.65 -15.97
CA VAL A 383 -16.93 7.02 -15.21
C VAL A 383 -17.20 5.59 -15.69
N VAL A 384 -17.30 5.37 -17.00
CA VAL A 384 -17.53 4.04 -17.57
C VAL A 384 -16.35 3.11 -17.29
N VAL A 385 -15.09 3.58 -17.40
CA VAL A 385 -13.90 2.78 -17.08
C VAL A 385 -13.88 2.39 -15.60
N ILE A 386 -14.23 3.30 -14.68
CA ILE A 386 -14.35 3.00 -13.25
C ILE A 386 -15.41 1.90 -13.02
N VAL A 387 -16.60 2.05 -13.61
CA VAL A 387 -17.67 1.04 -13.50
C VAL A 387 -17.22 -0.30 -14.07
N VAL A 388 -16.69 -0.33 -15.28
CA VAL A 388 -16.25 -1.57 -15.95
C VAL A 388 -15.16 -2.26 -15.14
N THR A 389 -14.14 -1.51 -14.69
CA THR A 389 -13.04 -2.12 -13.94
C THR A 389 -13.48 -2.61 -12.57
N LEU A 390 -14.35 -1.90 -11.86
CA LEU A 390 -14.88 -2.36 -10.57
C LEU A 390 -15.85 -3.53 -10.72
N ALA A 391 -16.77 -3.47 -11.68
CA ALA A 391 -17.81 -4.48 -11.89
C ALA A 391 -17.25 -5.79 -12.47
N VAL A 392 -16.20 -5.70 -13.28
CA VAL A 392 -15.54 -6.88 -13.87
C VAL A 392 -14.42 -7.38 -12.97
N LEU A 393 -13.44 -6.54 -12.61
CA LEU A 393 -12.24 -6.99 -11.87
C LEU A 393 -12.55 -7.25 -10.39
N GLY A 394 -13.47 -6.49 -9.78
CA GLY A 394 -13.84 -6.67 -8.38
C GLY A 394 -14.36 -8.08 -8.09
N PRO A 395 -15.54 -8.48 -8.57
CA PRO A 395 -16.12 -9.79 -8.27
C PRO A 395 -15.25 -10.98 -8.69
N THR A 396 -14.42 -10.82 -9.73
CA THR A 396 -13.54 -11.89 -10.25
C THR A 396 -12.24 -12.04 -9.46
N LEU A 397 -11.73 -10.98 -8.83
CA LEU A 397 -10.46 -11.01 -8.11
C LEU A 397 -10.39 -12.06 -6.98
N PRO A 398 -11.40 -12.26 -6.11
CA PRO A 398 -11.35 -13.30 -5.08
C PRO A 398 -11.24 -14.71 -5.66
N ALA A 399 -11.86 -14.97 -6.81
CA ALA A 399 -11.74 -16.25 -7.50
C ALA A 399 -10.31 -16.44 -8.04
N VAL A 400 -9.74 -15.41 -8.66
CA VAL A 400 -8.35 -15.41 -9.15
C VAL A 400 -7.35 -15.60 -8.01
N VAL A 401 -7.56 -14.95 -6.86
CA VAL A 401 -6.71 -15.11 -5.66
C VAL A 401 -6.78 -16.53 -5.12
N ARG A 402 -7.97 -17.13 -5.04
CA ARG A 402 -8.12 -18.53 -4.59
C ARG A 402 -7.43 -19.49 -5.54
N TRP A 403 -7.62 -19.31 -6.84
CA TRP A 403 -6.98 -20.16 -7.84
C TRP A 403 -5.44 -20.07 -7.77
N ALA A 404 -4.90 -18.85 -7.65
CA ALA A 404 -3.45 -18.66 -7.52
C ALA A 404 -2.86 -19.12 -6.19
N ARG A 405 -3.67 -19.24 -5.12
CA ARG A 405 -3.23 -19.70 -3.80
C ARG A 405 -3.15 -21.22 -3.69
N SER A 406 -4.11 -21.94 -4.26
CA SER A 406 -4.12 -23.41 -4.20
C SER A 406 -2.80 -24.01 -4.68
N ASP A 407 -2.20 -23.43 -5.73
CA ASP A 407 -0.94 -23.94 -6.27
C ASP A 407 0.31 -23.43 -5.52
N ALA A 408 0.25 -22.26 -4.87
CA ALA A 408 1.40 -21.62 -4.22
C ALA A 408 1.57 -22.03 -2.74
N ASP A 409 0.45 -22.23 -2.02
CA ASP A 409 0.49 -22.67 -0.62
C ASP A 409 0.99 -24.13 -0.53
N ASP A 410 0.71 -24.98 -1.51
CA ASP A 410 1.18 -26.38 -1.53
C ASP A 410 2.72 -26.47 -1.68
N GLU A 411 3.31 -25.69 -2.59
CA GLU A 411 4.75 -25.67 -2.83
C GLU A 411 5.51 -25.03 -1.64
N GLN A 412 5.03 -23.88 -1.16
CA GLN A 412 5.66 -23.18 -0.04
C GLN A 412 5.51 -23.92 1.30
N THR A 413 4.37 -24.60 1.52
CA THR A 413 4.17 -25.46 2.69
C THR A 413 5.10 -26.68 2.61
N ALA A 414 5.25 -27.29 1.44
CA ALA A 414 6.17 -28.41 1.26
C ALA A 414 7.63 -28.00 1.55
N GLU A 415 8.09 -26.86 1.04
CA GLU A 415 9.43 -26.32 1.30
C GLU A 415 9.62 -25.95 2.78
N SER A 416 8.62 -25.34 3.42
CA SER A 416 8.67 -25.00 4.85
C SER A 416 8.73 -26.26 5.72
N VAL A 417 7.93 -27.29 5.41
CA VAL A 417 7.96 -28.57 6.10
C VAL A 417 9.31 -29.25 5.91
N LEU A 418 9.87 -29.21 4.70
CA LEU A 418 11.21 -29.72 4.40
C LEU A 418 12.28 -28.99 5.22
N ALA A 419 12.22 -27.65 5.28
CA ALA A 419 13.13 -26.84 6.08
C ALA A 419 13.07 -27.23 7.55
N HIS A 420 11.88 -27.25 8.16
CA HIS A 420 11.71 -27.60 9.58
C HIS A 420 12.21 -29.01 9.89
N ARG A 421 11.90 -30.00 9.03
CA ARG A 421 12.40 -31.38 9.19
C ARG A 421 13.92 -31.45 9.14
N HIS A 422 14.53 -30.78 8.17
CA HIS A 422 15.98 -30.77 8.00
C HIS A 422 16.69 -30.08 9.18
N LEU A 423 16.13 -28.97 9.67
CA LEU A 423 16.63 -28.24 10.83
C LEU A 423 16.54 -29.06 12.11
N SER A 424 15.42 -29.73 12.35
CA SER A 424 15.24 -30.61 13.49
C SER A 424 16.20 -31.80 13.41
N ALA A 425 16.36 -32.42 12.23
CA ALA A 425 17.32 -33.51 12.04
C ALA A 425 18.78 -33.06 12.23
N ALA A 426 19.15 -31.85 11.79
CA ALA A 426 20.48 -31.28 12.04
C ALA A 426 20.70 -30.99 13.54
N ALA A 427 19.69 -30.44 14.23
CA ALA A 427 19.74 -30.18 15.66
C ALA A 427 19.86 -31.47 16.49
N LEU A 428 19.06 -32.50 16.18
CA LEU A 428 19.10 -33.80 16.86
C LEU A 428 20.45 -34.51 16.67
N ARG A 429 21.03 -34.45 15.46
CA ARG A 429 22.38 -35.01 15.20
C ARG A 429 23.47 -34.29 16.01
N ALA A 430 23.36 -32.98 16.21
CA ALA A 430 24.35 -32.20 16.95
C ALA A 430 24.16 -32.22 18.48
N LEU A 431 22.95 -32.54 18.95
CA LEU A 431 22.55 -32.44 20.36
C LEU A 431 23.47 -33.23 21.32
N PRO A 432 23.84 -34.51 21.09
CA PRO A 432 24.66 -35.27 22.04
C PRO A 432 26.07 -34.71 22.20
N ALA A 433 26.68 -34.24 21.10
CA ALA A 433 28.02 -33.67 21.12
C ALA A 433 28.04 -32.31 21.85
N LEU A 434 27.05 -31.46 21.58
CA LEU A 434 26.91 -30.15 22.22
C LEU A 434 26.55 -30.29 23.71
N ALA A 435 25.70 -31.23 24.08
CA ALA A 435 25.33 -31.48 25.48
C ALA A 435 26.53 -31.87 26.33
N ARG A 436 27.41 -32.75 25.82
CA ARG A 436 28.67 -33.11 26.48
C ARG A 436 29.60 -31.91 26.64
N ARG A 437 29.73 -31.08 25.60
CA ARG A 437 30.59 -29.90 25.60
C ARG A 437 30.16 -28.85 26.62
N HIS A 438 28.85 -28.70 26.85
CA HIS A 438 28.29 -27.72 27.77
C HIS A 438 27.94 -28.29 29.16
N GLY A 439 28.29 -29.55 29.44
CA GLY A 439 28.06 -30.18 30.74
C GLY A 439 26.58 -30.24 31.14
N VAL A 440 25.70 -30.51 30.18
CA VAL A 440 24.24 -30.53 30.41
C VAL A 440 23.79 -31.92 30.89
N GLU A 441 22.96 -31.95 31.92
CA GLU A 441 22.43 -33.18 32.52
C GLU A 441 21.52 -33.97 31.56
N ALA A 442 21.60 -35.30 31.61
CA ALA A 442 20.89 -36.21 30.70
C ALA A 442 19.36 -35.99 30.69
N GLY A 443 18.76 -35.66 31.83
CA GLY A 443 17.32 -35.36 31.91
C GLY A 443 16.92 -34.12 31.11
N THR A 444 17.77 -33.09 31.09
CA THR A 444 17.55 -31.87 30.30
C THR A 444 17.76 -32.13 28.81
N VAL A 445 18.73 -32.99 28.45
CA VAL A 445 18.96 -33.41 27.07
C VAL A 445 17.77 -34.19 26.52
N ALA A 446 17.27 -35.18 27.28
CA ALA A 446 16.10 -35.97 26.89
C ALA A 446 14.80 -35.14 26.79
N GLN A 447 14.71 -34.04 27.55
CA GLN A 447 13.62 -33.09 27.41
C GLN A 447 13.77 -32.21 26.15
N LEU A 448 14.97 -31.72 25.86
CA LEU A 448 15.25 -30.98 24.61
C LEU A 448 15.07 -31.84 23.36
N GLU A 449 15.44 -33.11 23.44
CA GLU A 449 15.24 -34.07 22.36
C GLU A 449 13.75 -34.29 22.07
N ARG A 450 12.94 -34.47 23.12
CA ARG A 450 11.48 -34.51 23.01
C ARG A 450 10.91 -33.20 22.48
N ASP A 451 11.34 -32.04 23.01
CA ASP A 451 10.87 -30.74 22.53
C ASP A 451 11.19 -30.53 21.03
N ILE A 452 12.35 -30.97 20.55
CA ILE A 452 12.73 -30.85 19.12
C ILE A 452 11.92 -31.82 18.25
N SER A 453 11.65 -33.03 18.74
CA SER A 453 10.83 -34.03 18.05
C SER A 453 9.34 -33.66 18.03
N ASP A 454 8.80 -33.17 19.14
CA ASP A 454 7.39 -32.82 19.35
C ASP A 454 7.02 -31.46 18.76
N ARG A 455 7.99 -30.58 18.50
CA ARG A 455 7.75 -29.31 17.77
C ARG A 455 7.24 -29.50 16.35
N VAL A 456 7.24 -30.73 15.82
CA VAL A 456 6.50 -31.10 14.59
C VAL A 456 4.97 -31.05 14.82
N HIS A 457 4.48 -31.05 16.07
CA HIS A 457 3.05 -31.10 16.44
C HIS A 457 2.60 -29.99 17.42
N GLY A 458 3.40 -28.94 17.63
CA GLY A 458 2.96 -27.71 18.31
C GLY A 458 2.75 -27.83 19.82
N GLY A 459 3.78 -27.51 20.61
CA GLY A 459 3.64 -27.30 22.05
C GLY A 459 4.81 -26.53 22.66
N GLU A 460 4.51 -25.48 23.44
CA GLU A 460 5.49 -24.78 24.28
C GLU A 460 5.47 -25.33 25.71
N ALA A 461 6.60 -25.85 26.19
CA ALA A 461 6.81 -26.09 27.61
C ALA A 461 7.82 -25.09 28.20
N ALA A 462 7.38 -24.38 29.24
CA ALA A 462 8.16 -23.40 29.97
C ALA A 462 8.62 -23.97 31.32
N THR A 463 9.93 -24.04 31.54
CA THR A 463 10.50 -24.20 32.89
C THR A 463 11.82 -23.45 32.98
N ARG A 464 12.21 -23.00 34.18
CA ARG A 464 13.46 -22.27 34.43
C ARG A 464 14.66 -23.17 34.12
N ARG A 465 15.25 -22.99 32.93
CA ARG A 465 16.42 -23.76 32.47
C ARG A 465 17.73 -23.20 33.03
N SER A 466 18.64 -24.11 33.40
CA SER A 466 20.02 -23.85 33.88
C SER A 466 20.85 -23.05 32.85
N HIS A 467 21.92 -22.39 33.30
CA HIS A 467 22.81 -21.61 32.41
C HIS A 467 23.43 -22.48 31.30
N SER A 468 23.81 -23.72 31.62
CA SER A 468 24.35 -24.70 30.67
C SER A 468 23.33 -25.10 29.59
N ALA A 469 22.05 -25.22 29.96
CA ALA A 469 20.96 -25.52 29.03
C ALA A 469 20.72 -24.37 28.03
N ARG A 470 20.88 -23.10 28.46
CA ARG A 470 20.76 -21.94 27.55
C ARG A 470 21.91 -21.86 26.55
N GLN A 471 23.13 -22.18 27.00
CA GLN A 471 24.28 -22.25 26.09
C GLN A 471 24.11 -23.35 25.06
N LEU A 472 23.55 -24.51 25.46
CA LEU A 472 23.19 -25.59 24.56
C LEU A 472 22.12 -25.16 23.54
N GLU A 473 21.05 -24.49 23.98
CA GLU A 473 20.01 -23.96 23.09
C GLU A 473 20.59 -22.93 22.08
N ALA A 474 21.46 -22.01 22.53
CA ALA A 474 22.12 -21.04 21.65
C ALA A 474 23.10 -21.71 20.67
N ALA A 475 23.72 -22.83 21.04
CA ALA A 475 24.55 -23.62 20.13
C ALA A 475 23.70 -24.37 19.10
N LEU A 476 22.55 -24.92 19.50
CA LEU A 476 21.60 -25.57 18.59
C LEU A 476 21.00 -24.58 17.59
N LEU A 477 20.72 -23.34 18.00
CA LEU A 477 20.26 -22.28 17.09
C LEU A 477 21.29 -21.97 16.00
N ARG A 478 22.58 -21.97 16.34
CA ARG A 478 23.66 -21.80 15.35
C ARG A 478 23.69 -22.95 14.33
N VAL A 479 23.54 -24.19 14.79
CA VAL A 479 23.46 -25.36 13.90
C VAL A 479 22.24 -25.27 12.98
N LYS A 480 21.08 -24.88 13.51
CA LYS A 480 19.87 -24.65 12.70
C LYS A 480 20.10 -23.55 11.66
N ARG A 481 20.64 -22.39 12.02
CA ARG A 481 20.94 -21.31 11.06
C ARG A 481 21.87 -21.77 9.93
N GLN A 482 22.89 -22.56 10.25
CA GLN A 482 23.80 -23.10 9.25
C GLN A 482 23.09 -24.08 8.31
N ALA A 483 22.34 -25.05 8.84
CA ALA A 483 21.58 -26.01 8.04
C ALA A 483 20.50 -25.34 7.16
N LEU A 484 19.88 -24.26 7.65
CA LEU A 484 18.93 -23.47 6.87
C LEU A 484 19.61 -22.78 5.67
N THR A 485 20.82 -22.28 5.89
CA THR A 485 21.64 -21.62 4.87
C THR A 485 22.06 -22.63 3.80
N GLU A 486 22.51 -23.82 4.20
CA GLU A 486 22.91 -24.92 3.31
C GLU A 486 21.74 -25.42 2.43
N LEU A 487 20.55 -25.56 3.01
CA LEU A 487 19.32 -25.91 2.28
C LEU A 487 19.01 -24.94 1.14
N ARG A 488 19.16 -23.64 1.40
CA ARG A 488 18.93 -22.58 0.43
C ARG A 488 20.04 -22.53 -0.62
N ASP A 489 21.30 -22.70 -0.21
CA ASP A 489 22.44 -22.75 -1.14
C ASP A 489 22.36 -23.96 -2.10
N ALA A 490 21.78 -25.07 -1.65
CA ALA A 490 21.48 -26.24 -2.47
C ALA A 490 20.22 -26.09 -3.35
N GLY A 491 19.45 -25.01 -3.18
CA GLY A 491 18.25 -24.73 -3.97
C GLY A 491 17.02 -25.56 -3.59
N HIS A 492 17.00 -26.16 -2.40
CA HIS A 492 15.87 -26.96 -1.91
C HIS A 492 14.75 -26.14 -1.26
N ILE A 493 15.03 -24.89 -0.90
CA ILE A 493 14.05 -23.94 -0.34
C ILE A 493 14.27 -22.55 -0.95
N ASP A 494 13.19 -21.79 -1.08
CA ASP A 494 13.21 -20.42 -1.55
C ASP A 494 13.60 -19.41 -0.44
N ASP A 495 13.89 -18.19 -0.87
CA ASP A 495 14.29 -17.09 0.01
C ASP A 495 13.13 -16.55 0.89
N ILE A 496 11.87 -16.89 0.58
CA ILE A 496 10.70 -16.50 1.37
C ILE A 496 10.58 -17.44 2.57
N VAL A 497 10.72 -18.75 2.35
CA VAL A 497 10.80 -19.80 3.37
C VAL A 497 12.04 -19.57 4.24
N LEU A 498 13.21 -19.31 3.66
CA LEU A 498 14.43 -18.94 4.40
C LEU A 498 14.15 -17.80 5.39
N ARG A 499 13.60 -16.68 4.91
CA ARG A 499 13.33 -15.51 5.75
C ARG A 499 12.29 -15.80 6.82
N GLY A 500 11.21 -16.50 6.47
CA GLY A 500 10.17 -16.86 7.43
C GLY A 500 10.70 -17.75 8.56
N VAL A 501 11.50 -18.78 8.22
CA VAL A 501 12.10 -19.67 9.21
C VAL A 501 13.20 -18.95 10.02
N GLN A 502 13.97 -18.06 9.38
CA GLN A 502 15.01 -17.28 10.05
C GLN A 502 14.43 -16.28 11.05
N ASP A 503 13.30 -15.62 10.73
CA ASP A 503 12.60 -14.74 11.67
C ASP A 503 12.14 -15.51 12.92
N VAL A 504 11.72 -16.77 12.79
CA VAL A 504 11.38 -17.64 13.93
C VAL A 504 12.62 -17.95 14.76
N LEU A 505 13.74 -18.34 14.13
CA LEU A 505 15.00 -18.62 14.84
C LEU A 505 15.54 -17.37 15.57
N ASP A 506 15.41 -16.20 14.96
CA ASP A 506 15.83 -14.92 15.55
C ASP A 506 14.93 -14.53 16.73
N ALA A 507 13.62 -14.79 16.65
CA ALA A 507 12.72 -14.60 17.78
C ALA A 507 13.06 -15.54 18.96
N GLU A 508 13.46 -16.78 18.69
CA GLU A 508 13.95 -17.71 19.72
C GLU A 508 15.22 -17.17 20.40
N ASP A 509 16.19 -16.68 19.62
CA ASP A 509 17.46 -16.12 20.10
C ASP A 509 17.23 -14.87 20.98
N VAL A 510 16.32 -13.98 20.55
CA VAL A 510 15.90 -12.81 21.34
C VAL A 510 15.22 -13.24 22.65
N ARG A 511 14.36 -14.28 22.62
CA ARG A 511 13.72 -14.80 23.84
C ARG A 511 14.74 -15.38 24.81
N LEU A 512 15.79 -16.04 24.33
CA LEU A 512 16.87 -16.59 25.15
C LEU A 512 17.72 -15.49 25.79
N SER A 513 18.08 -14.46 25.02
CA SER A 513 18.88 -13.32 25.51
C SER A 513 18.13 -12.46 26.54
N LEU A 514 16.83 -12.17 26.33
CA LEU A 514 16.01 -11.44 27.31
C LEU A 514 15.85 -12.20 28.64
N LYS A 515 15.75 -13.54 28.60
CA LYS A 515 15.74 -14.37 29.81
C LYS A 515 17.08 -14.36 30.55
N ALA A 516 18.19 -14.20 29.84
CA ALA A 516 19.51 -14.07 30.45
C ALA A 516 19.68 -12.73 31.19
N ALA A 517 19.16 -11.64 30.63
CA ALA A 517 19.27 -10.29 31.21
C ALA A 517 18.41 -10.05 32.47
N ARG A 518 17.38 -10.88 32.72
CA ARG A 518 16.43 -10.71 33.84
C ARG A 518 16.83 -11.40 35.16
N MET A 519 18.00 -12.05 35.26
CA MET A 519 18.46 -12.64 36.52
C MET A 519 19.38 -11.66 37.28
N PRO A 520 19.14 -11.37 38.57
CA PRO A 520 20.04 -10.52 39.35
C PRO A 520 21.40 -11.22 39.50
N MET A 521 22.49 -10.48 39.29
CA MET A 521 23.84 -10.95 39.66
C MET A 521 23.87 -11.13 41.18
N VAL A 522 23.82 -12.39 41.64
CA VAL A 522 24.11 -12.73 43.03
C VAL A 522 25.63 -12.69 43.19
N THR A 523 26.16 -11.53 43.58
CA THR A 523 27.53 -11.40 44.10
C THR A 523 27.55 -11.88 45.54
N GLY A 524 27.90 -13.14 45.78
CA GLY A 524 28.25 -13.65 47.10
C GLY A 524 29.75 -13.48 47.33
N ALA A 525 30.14 -12.54 48.18
CA ALA A 525 31.46 -12.52 48.82
C ALA A 525 31.25 -12.75 50.32
N PRO A 526 31.94 -13.69 50.97
CA PRO A 526 31.83 -13.90 52.41
C PRO A 526 32.66 -12.83 53.15
N ASN A 527 32.03 -12.17 54.12
CA ASN A 527 32.65 -11.22 55.04
C ASN A 527 33.35 -11.99 56.17
N PRO A 528 34.69 -11.93 56.34
CA PRO A 528 35.35 -12.55 57.48
C PRO A 528 35.62 -11.47 58.53
N GLU A 529 34.86 -11.46 59.63
CA GLU A 529 35.33 -11.04 60.97
C GLU A 529 34.16 -11.03 61.95
N ALA A 530 34.10 -12.06 62.80
CA ALA A 530 33.38 -12.02 64.07
C ALA A 530 34.29 -12.66 65.12
N VAL A 531 35.06 -11.82 65.81
CA VAL A 531 35.80 -12.18 67.03
C VAL A 531 34.84 -12.07 68.22
N PRO A 532 34.73 -13.07 69.10
CA PRO A 532 33.90 -12.96 70.30
C PRO A 532 34.71 -12.37 71.46
N PRO A 533 34.14 -11.50 72.32
CA PRO A 533 34.77 -11.18 73.59
C PRO A 533 34.43 -12.25 74.64
N ARG A 534 35.44 -12.62 75.41
CA ARG A 534 35.37 -13.51 76.57
C ARG A 534 34.64 -12.84 77.74
N SER A 535 33.87 -13.65 78.47
CA SER A 535 33.35 -13.45 79.84
C SER A 535 34.49 -13.40 80.88
N PRO A 536 34.25 -13.02 82.15
CA PRO A 536 32.99 -12.92 82.92
C PRO A 536 32.45 -11.52 83.21
#